data_AF-A0A958VT73-F1
#
_entry.id   AF-A0A958VT73-F1
#
_cell.length_a   1.000
_cell.length_b   1.000
_cell.length_c   1.000
_cell.angle_alpha   90.00
_cell.angle_beta   90.00
_cell.angle_gamma   90.00
#
_symmetry.space_group_name_H-M   'P 1'
#
loop_
_entity.id
_entity.type
_entity.pdbx_description
1 polymer ?
#
loop_
_entity_poly.entity_id
_entity_poly.type
_entity_poly.pdbx_seq_one_letter_code
_entity_poly.pdbx_strand_id
1 'polypeptide(L)' 'MKEKIWLSSPHLTGEEQKYIKEAFETNWVAPLGPNVNGFEQDICNYTGATSCSALSSGTAAIHLALILLG' A
#
# COMPACT_ATOMS: atom_id res chain seq x y z
N MET A 1 6.48 -26.18 -25.68
CA MET A 1 5.75 -26.00 -24.41
C MET A 1 4.78 -24.85 -24.61
N LYS A 2 3.51 -24.98 -24.21
CA LYS A 2 2.58 -23.82 -24.23
C LYS A 2 3.04 -22.82 -23.17
N GLU A 3 3.03 -21.53 -23.50
CA GLU A 3 3.29 -20.48 -22.52
C GLU A 3 2.27 -20.55 -21.38
N LYS A 4 2.78 -20.32 -20.17
CA LYS A 4 1.95 -20.31 -18.96
C LYS A 4 1.09 -19.05 -18.97
N ILE A 5 -0.23 -19.23 -18.96
CA ILE A 5 -1.19 -18.12 -18.83
C ILE A 5 -1.38 -17.84 -17.34
N TRP A 6 -1.04 -16.62 -16.91
CA TRP A 6 -1.27 -16.14 -15.56
C TRP A 6 -2.63 -15.45 -15.45
N LEU A 7 -3.35 -15.64 -14.34
CA LEU A 7 -4.64 -14.98 -14.13
C LEU A 7 -4.48 -13.50 -13.76
N SER A 8 -3.53 -13.19 -12.88
CA SER A 8 -3.29 -11.83 -12.36
C SER A 8 -1.85 -11.71 -11.89
N SER A 9 -0.90 -11.74 -12.82
CA SER A 9 0.49 -11.41 -12.51
C SER A 9 0.59 -9.94 -12.09
N PRO A 10 1.46 -9.58 -11.12
CA PRO A 10 1.72 -8.19 -10.78
C PRO A 10 2.11 -7.39 -12.03
N HIS A 11 1.44 -6.26 -12.25
CA HIS A 11 1.79 -5.31 -13.29
C HIS A 11 2.62 -4.19 -12.67
N LEU A 12 3.94 -4.26 -12.85
CA LEU A 12 4.86 -3.22 -12.38
C LEU A 12 5.01 -2.16 -13.47
N THR A 13 4.73 -0.91 -13.12
CA THR A 13 4.77 0.23 -14.04
C THR A 13 6.17 0.81 -14.21
N GLY A 14 7.08 0.50 -13.29
CA GLY A 14 8.45 1.00 -13.24
C GLY A 14 8.66 2.10 -12.20
N GLU A 15 7.60 2.83 -11.85
CA GLU A 15 7.64 3.90 -10.84
C GLU A 15 7.86 3.36 -9.42
N GLU A 16 7.57 2.08 -9.16
CA GLU A 16 7.71 1.48 -7.84
C GLU A 16 9.19 1.52 -7.37
N GLN A 17 10.14 1.37 -8.30
CA GLN A 17 11.57 1.42 -7.97
C GLN A 17 12.00 2.79 -7.45
N LYS A 18 11.38 3.87 -7.93
CA LYS A 18 11.68 5.24 -7.48
C LYS A 18 11.34 5.40 -6.01
N TYR A 19 10.14 5.01 -5.59
CA TYR A 19 9.70 5.14 -4.20
C TYR A 19 10.48 4.24 -3.24
N ILE A 20 10.86 3.03 -3.70
CA ILE A 20 11.74 2.15 -2.93
C ILE A 20 13.11 2.80 -2.75
N LYS A 21 13.71 3.30 -3.84
CA LYS A 21 15.01 3.97 -3.81
C LYS A 21 15.00 5.18 -2.88
N GLU A 22 13.96 6.02 -2.94
CA GLU A 22 13.78 7.16 -2.04
C GLU A 22 13.73 6.74 -0.57
N ALA A 23 13.01 5.65 -0.24
CA ALA A 23 12.97 5.14 1.13
C ALA A 23 14.36 4.71 1.64
N PHE A 24 15.18 4.11 0.79
CA PHE A 24 16.57 3.78 1.13
C PHE A 24 17.45 5.03 1.27
N GLU A 25 17.37 5.97 0.33
CA GLU A 25 18.19 7.20 0.32
C GLU A 25 17.89 8.10 1.53
N THR A 26 16.64 8.15 1.96
CA THR A 26 16.20 8.91 3.15
C THR A 26 16.38 8.13 4.45
N ASN A 27 16.93 6.91 4.39
CA ASN A 27 17.06 5.98 5.50
C ASN A 27 15.74 5.74 6.24
N TRP A 28 14.64 5.74 5.50
CA TRP A 28 13.28 5.59 6.00
C TRP A 28 12.70 4.22 5.62
N VAL A 29 13.35 3.16 6.10
CA VAL A 29 12.91 1.76 5.89
C VAL A 29 12.14 1.31 7.14
N ALA A 30 10.96 1.89 7.33
CA ALA A 30 10.12 1.73 8.52
C ALA A 30 8.63 1.58 8.14
N PRO A 31 7.77 1.02 9.01
CA PRO A 31 6.34 0.79 8.72
C PRO A 31 5.48 2.07 8.69
N LEU A 32 6.07 3.23 8.92
CA LEU A 32 5.46 4.56 8.81
C LEU A 32 6.37 5.38 7.90
N GLY A 33 5.97 6.53 7.38
CA GLY A 33 6.86 7.42 6.62
C GLY A 33 6.20 8.22 5.50
N PRO A 34 6.98 9.05 4.77
CA PRO A 34 6.45 9.89 3.69
C PRO A 34 5.67 9.11 2.62
N ASN A 35 6.19 7.95 2.19
CA ASN A 35 5.51 7.07 1.24
C ASN A 35 4.19 6.50 1.78
N VAL A 36 4.13 6.19 3.09
CA VAL A 36 2.92 5.67 3.73
C VAL A 36 1.87 6.79 3.86
N ASN A 37 2.29 7.98 4.29
CA ASN A 37 1.42 9.15 4.39
C ASN A 37 0.83 9.54 3.02
N GLY A 38 1.66 9.51 1.97
CA GLY A 38 1.22 9.74 0.60
C GLY A 38 0.21 8.70 0.14
N PHE A 39 0.47 7.42 0.39
CA PHE A 39 -0.46 6.33 0.07
C PHE A 39 -1.81 6.49 0.78
N GLU A 40 -1.83 6.82 2.08
CA GLU A 40 -3.07 7.09 2.82
C GLU A 40 -3.86 8.25 2.22
N GLN A 41 -3.17 9.35 1.90
CA GLN A 41 -3.79 10.53 1.29
C GLN A 41 -4.37 10.23 -0.10
N ASP A 42 -3.63 9.51 -0.94
CA ASP A 42 -4.05 9.16 -2.31
C ASP A 42 -5.26 8.22 -2.29
N ILE A 43 -5.27 7.23 -1.40
CA ILE A 43 -6.43 6.33 -1.22
C ILE A 43 -7.66 7.10 -0.73
N CYS A 44 -7.47 8.05 0.20
CA CYS A 44 -8.57 8.90 0.66
C CYS A 44 -9.13 9.77 -0.46
N ASN A 45 -8.26 10.39 -1.26
CA ASN A 45 -8.66 11.18 -2.40
C ASN A 45 -9.40 10.32 -3.45
N TYR A 46 -8.93 9.10 -3.70
CA TYR A 46 -9.52 8.18 -4.67
C TYR A 46 -10.89 7.65 -4.24
N THR A 47 -11.04 7.32 -2.95
CA THR A 47 -12.27 6.71 -2.42
C THR A 47 -13.30 7.71 -1.92
N GLY A 48 -12.89 8.95 -1.63
CA GLY A 48 -13.73 9.96 -0.98
C GLY A 48 -13.94 9.74 0.52
N ALA A 49 -13.18 8.83 1.14
CA ALA A 49 -13.22 8.61 2.59
C ALA A 49 -12.65 9.81 3.35
N THR A 50 -13.21 10.13 4.52
CA THR A 50 -12.74 11.22 5.38
C THR A 50 -11.35 10.94 5.96
N SER A 51 -11.00 9.68 6.16
CA SER A 51 -9.71 9.26 6.72
C SER A 51 -9.36 7.85 6.28
N CYS A 52 -8.06 7.58 6.12
CA CYS A 52 -7.51 6.32 5.63
C CYS A 52 -6.32 5.95 6.48
N SER A 53 -6.13 4.65 6.72
CA SER A 53 -4.98 4.15 7.46
C SER A 53 -4.39 2.93 6.76
N ALA A 54 -3.09 2.97 6.50
CA ALA A 54 -2.36 1.89 5.88
C ALA A 54 -2.05 0.80 6.89
N LEU A 55 -2.32 -0.45 6.51
CA LEU A 55 -2.10 -1.63 7.35
C LEU A 55 -1.39 -2.72 6.57
N SER A 56 -0.82 -3.69 7.29
CA SER A 56 -0.01 -4.76 6.70
C SER A 56 -0.77 -5.69 5.76
N SER A 57 -2.11 -5.76 5.87
CA SER A 57 -2.97 -6.56 5.00
C SER A 57 -4.44 -6.13 5.11
N GLY A 58 -5.26 -6.55 4.15
CA GLY A 58 -6.72 -6.41 4.23
C GLY A 58 -7.33 -7.15 5.43
N THR A 59 -6.76 -8.29 5.84
CA THR A 59 -7.19 -9.01 7.04
C THR A 59 -6.95 -8.19 8.30
N ALA A 60 -5.80 -7.53 8.42
CA ALA A 60 -5.51 -6.63 9.55
C ALA A 60 -6.48 -5.44 9.57
N ALA A 61 -6.86 -4.91 8.41
CA ALA A 61 -7.85 -3.83 8.30
C ALA A 61 -9.22 -4.24 8.84
N ILE A 62 -9.73 -5.40 8.44
CA ILE A 62 -11.01 -5.92 8.93
C ILE A 62 -10.93 -6.22 10.44
N HIS A 63 -9.84 -6.85 10.88
CA HIS A 63 -9.64 -7.18 12.28
C HIS A 63 -9.64 -5.92 13.17
N LEU A 64 -8.88 -4.89 12.79
CA LEU A 64 -8.86 -3.63 13.51
C LEU A 64 -10.22 -2.92 13.47
N ALA A 65 -10.90 -2.92 12.32
CA ALA A 65 -12.22 -2.31 12.19
C ALA A 65 -13.23 -2.96 13.15
N LEU A 66 -13.22 -4.28 13.29
CA LEU A 66 -14.08 -4.99 14.23
C LEU A 66 -13.71 -4.66 15.69
N ILE A 67 -12.42 -4.63 16.04
CA ILE A 67 -11.98 -4.20 17.39
C ILE A 67 -12.50 -2.80 17.74
N LEU A 68 -12.48 -1.86 16.77
CA LEU A 68 -12.92 -0.48 16.99
C LEU A 68 -14.45 -0.33 17.11
N LEU A 69 -15.22 -1.28 16.57
CA LEU A 69 -16.69 -1.28 16.67
C LEU A 69 -17.21 -1.84 18.00
N GLY A 70 -16.37 -2.57 18.76
CA GLY A 70 -16.74 -3.24 20.02
C GLY A 70 -17.39 -4.60 19.82
#